data_AF-A0A291RL83-F1
#
_entry.id   AF-A0A291RL83-F1
#
_cell.length_a   1.000
_cell.length_b   1.000
_cell.length_c   1.000
_cell.angle_alpha   90.00
_cell.angle_beta   90.00
_cell.angle_gamma   90.00
#
_symmetry.space_group_name_H-M   'P 1'
#
loop_
_entity.id
_entity.type
_entity.pdbx_description
1 polymer ?
#
loop_
_entity_poly.entity_id
_entity_poly.type
_entity_poly.pdbx_seq_one_letter_code
_entity_poly.pdbx_strand_id
1 'polypeptide(L)'
;MTDRARDAAPDPDTGALRADLTTFVTAAFTAASAPPAAALLRAVLAEAQTDSATTELLTAFARDRRTTLHRILDRARTRGELPADADLELLTDQIYGVLWYRLAVTRTPLDAKTAARLVHSMGF
;
A
#
# COMPACT_ATOMS: atom_id res chain seq x y z
N MET A 1 -6.83 -1.11 28.11
CA MET A 1 -5.38 -0.85 28.04
C MET A 1 -5.03 -0.49 26.61
N THR A 2 -5.45 0.74 26.26
CA THR A 2 -5.16 1.55 25.04
C THR A 2 -5.26 0.79 23.73
N ASP A 3 -6.45 0.68 23.11
CA ASP A 3 -7.00 1.70 22.21
C ASP A 3 -5.92 2.52 21.48
N ARG A 4 -4.96 1.83 20.88
CA ARG A 4 -4.41 2.30 19.62
C ARG A 4 -5.42 1.85 18.58
N ALA A 5 -6.23 2.78 18.12
CA ALA A 5 -6.90 2.66 16.83
C ALA A 5 -5.95 1.92 15.88
N ARG A 6 -6.43 0.84 15.26
CA ARG A 6 -5.84 0.36 14.01
C ARG A 6 -5.55 1.63 13.21
N ASP A 7 -4.28 1.97 12.99
CA ASP A 7 -3.92 3.09 12.11
C ASP A 7 -4.47 2.71 10.73
N ALA A 8 -5.71 3.12 10.48
CA ALA A 8 -6.37 2.91 9.21
C ALA A 8 -5.50 3.61 8.19
N ALA A 9 -5.20 2.92 7.08
CA ALA A 9 -4.46 3.53 6.00
C ALA A 9 -5.15 4.87 5.67
N PRO A 10 -4.40 5.99 5.59
CA PRO A 10 -5.02 7.29 5.42
C PRO A 10 -5.86 7.30 4.15
N ASP A 11 -6.89 8.11 4.15
CA ASP A 11 -7.76 8.27 2.99
C ASP A 11 -7.78 9.75 2.57
N PRO A 12 -6.68 10.21 1.95
CA PRO A 12 -6.60 11.58 1.47
C PRO A 12 -7.55 11.79 0.30
N ASP A 13 -8.29 12.90 0.33
CA ASP A 13 -9.16 13.35 -0.76
C ASP A 13 -8.94 14.85 -1.00
N THR A 14 -7.71 15.20 -1.38
CA THR A 14 -7.32 16.60 -1.63
C THR A 14 -7.80 17.11 -3.00
N GLY A 15 -8.34 16.22 -3.83
CA GLY A 15 -8.74 16.52 -5.21
C GLY A 15 -7.59 16.41 -6.22
N ALA A 16 -6.42 15.93 -5.81
CA ALA A 16 -5.26 15.74 -6.66
C ALA A 16 -4.64 14.36 -6.44
N LEU A 17 -4.75 13.48 -7.43
CA LEU A 17 -4.32 12.08 -7.39
C LEU A 17 -2.86 11.93 -6.94
N ARG A 18 -1.96 12.74 -7.50
CA ARG A 18 -0.53 12.69 -7.17
C ARG A 18 -0.28 12.97 -5.69
N ALA A 19 -0.97 13.95 -5.11
CA ALA A 19 -0.83 14.32 -3.70
C ALA A 19 -1.46 13.26 -2.79
N ASP A 20 -2.64 12.75 -3.16
CA ASP A 20 -3.35 11.71 -2.44
C ASP A 20 -2.54 10.41 -2.40
N LEU A 21 -2.02 9.95 -3.55
CA LEU A 21 -1.17 8.75 -3.61
C LEU A 21 0.15 8.95 -2.87
N THR A 22 0.79 10.11 -2.98
CA THR A 22 2.06 10.35 -2.26
C THR A 22 1.85 10.25 -0.76
N THR A 23 0.74 10.81 -0.25
CA THR A 23 0.36 10.73 1.17
C THR A 23 0.08 9.29 1.58
N PHE A 24 -0.75 8.57 0.81
CA PHE A 24 -1.10 7.18 1.07
C PHE A 24 0.13 6.26 1.09
N VAL A 25 0.93 6.29 0.03
CA VAL A 25 2.09 5.40 -0.15
C VAL A 25 3.16 5.71 0.90
N THR A 26 3.36 6.98 1.26
CA THR A 26 4.30 7.36 2.34
C THR A 26 3.88 6.76 3.67
N ALA A 27 2.59 6.83 4.02
CA ALA A 27 2.09 6.25 5.26
C ALA A 27 2.24 4.71 5.25
N ALA A 28 1.86 4.06 4.15
CA ALA A 28 2.00 2.61 4.00
C ALA A 28 3.46 2.15 4.14
N PHE A 29 4.40 2.85 3.49
CA PHE A 29 5.83 2.55 3.54
C PHE A 29 6.41 2.79 4.95
N THR A 30 6.06 3.91 5.58
CA THR A 30 6.49 4.23 6.93
C THR A 30 6.01 3.16 7.92
N ALA A 31 4.74 2.78 7.86
CA ALA A 31 4.17 1.74 8.71
C ALA A 31 4.84 0.36 8.48
N ALA A 32 5.04 -0.03 7.23
CA ALA A 32 5.67 -1.31 6.89
C ALA A 32 7.16 -1.38 7.23
N SER A 33 7.86 -0.24 7.23
CA SER A 33 9.30 -0.15 7.53
C SER A 33 9.63 -0.07 9.02
N ALA A 34 8.66 0.23 9.88
CA ALA A 34 8.87 0.27 11.32
C ALA A 34 9.42 -1.08 11.82
N PRO A 35 10.53 -1.13 12.58
CA PRO A 35 11.23 -2.37 12.89
C PRO A 35 10.34 -3.53 13.40
N PRO A 36 9.44 -3.34 14.38
CA PRO A 36 8.57 -4.43 14.84
C PRO A 36 7.55 -4.86 13.78
N ALA A 37 6.99 -3.92 13.01
CA ALA A 37 6.04 -4.22 11.94
C ALA A 37 6.71 -4.97 10.79
N ALA A 38 7.89 -4.52 10.38
CA ALA A 38 8.66 -5.15 9.30
C ALA A 38 9.05 -6.60 9.64
N ALA A 39 9.44 -6.87 10.88
CA ALA A 39 9.74 -8.22 11.35
C ALA A 39 8.49 -9.12 11.34
N LEU A 40 7.37 -8.61 11.87
CA LEU A 40 6.10 -9.34 11.91
C LEU A 40 5.59 -9.65 10.50
N LEU A 41 5.56 -8.67 9.60
CA LEU A 41 5.08 -8.84 8.23
C LEU A 41 5.90 -9.88 7.46
N ARG A 42 7.22 -9.92 7.67
CA ARG A 42 8.08 -10.95 7.05
C ARG A 42 7.82 -12.34 7.63
N ALA A 43 7.62 -12.46 8.94
CA ALA A 43 7.31 -13.74 9.57
C ALA A 43 5.97 -14.29 9.07
N VAL A 44 4.93 -13.45 9.05
CA VAL A 44 3.60 -13.81 8.52
C VAL A 44 3.68 -14.17 7.03
N LEU A 45 4.43 -13.42 6.22
CA LEU A 45 4.64 -13.73 4.81
C LEU A 45 5.30 -15.10 4.61
N ALA A 46 6.31 -15.42 5.41
CA ALA A 46 7.03 -16.68 5.33
C ALA A 46 6.11 -17.86 5.71
N GLU A 47 5.35 -17.73 6.79
CA GLU A 47 4.44 -18.79 7.25
C GLU A 47 3.26 -18.99 6.31
N ALA A 48 2.74 -17.92 5.70
CA ALA A 48 1.73 -17.99 4.64
C ALA A 48 2.19 -18.80 3.40
N GLN A 49 3.47 -19.11 3.23
CA GLN A 49 3.90 -19.97 2.11
C GLN A 49 3.53 -21.45 2.31
N THR A 50 3.26 -21.86 3.55
CA THR A 50 3.03 -23.26 3.91
C THR A 50 1.79 -23.50 4.75
N ASP A 51 1.24 -22.45 5.39
CA ASP A 51 0.04 -22.53 6.22
C ASP A 51 -1.15 -21.76 5.59
N SER A 52 -2.25 -22.47 5.34
CA SER A 52 -3.43 -21.91 4.68
C SER A 52 -4.17 -20.91 5.56
N ALA A 53 -4.21 -21.13 6.88
CA ALA A 53 -4.86 -20.20 7.80
C ALA A 53 -4.13 -18.85 7.81
N THR A 54 -2.79 -18.87 7.83
CA THR A 54 -1.96 -17.66 7.74
C THR A 54 -2.06 -17.01 6.36
N THR A 55 -2.21 -17.79 5.29
CA THR A 55 -2.50 -17.27 3.93
C THR A 55 -3.80 -16.48 3.92
N GLU A 56 -4.87 -17.00 4.51
CA GLU A 56 -6.16 -16.33 4.60
C GLU A 56 -6.07 -15.03 5.41
N LEU A 57 -5.36 -15.06 6.55
CA LEU A 57 -5.11 -13.87 7.37
C LEU A 57 -4.35 -12.79 6.62
N LEU A 58 -3.26 -13.15 5.92
CA LEU A 58 -2.47 -12.22 5.13
C LEU A 58 -3.27 -11.67 3.94
N THR A 59 -4.10 -12.50 3.31
CA THR A 59 -4.97 -12.10 2.20
C THR A 59 -6.05 -11.12 2.65
N ALA A 60 -6.70 -11.37 3.80
CA ALA A 60 -7.67 -10.45 4.38
C ALA A 60 -7.01 -9.10 4.75
N PHE A 61 -5.84 -9.17 5.39
CA PHE A 61 -5.03 -7.99 5.72
C PHE A 61 -4.64 -7.16 4.48
N ALA A 62 -4.29 -7.83 3.38
CA ALA A 62 -3.98 -7.17 2.12
C ALA A 62 -5.23 -6.57 1.48
N ARG A 63 -6.36 -7.28 1.49
CA ARG A 63 -7.64 -6.82 0.95
C ARG A 63 -8.08 -5.49 1.57
N ASP A 64 -8.06 -5.38 2.89
CA ASP A 64 -8.46 -4.15 3.59
C ASP A 64 -7.64 -2.92 3.14
N ARG A 65 -6.34 -3.13 2.96
CA ARG A 65 -5.38 -2.13 2.49
C ARG A 65 -5.56 -1.75 1.03
N ARG A 66 -5.89 -2.72 0.18
CA ARG A 66 -6.22 -2.50 -1.23
C ARG A 66 -7.51 -1.71 -1.37
N THR A 67 -8.53 -1.96 -0.56
CA THR A 67 -9.81 -1.24 -0.60
C THR A 67 -9.64 0.27 -0.46
N THR A 68 -8.80 0.74 0.48
CA THR A 68 -8.56 2.19 0.63
C THR A 68 -7.86 2.78 -0.59
N LEU A 69 -6.81 2.12 -1.10
CA LEU A 69 -6.09 2.59 -2.28
C LEU A 69 -6.98 2.62 -3.53
N HIS A 70 -7.75 1.56 -3.74
CA HIS A 70 -8.68 1.47 -4.87
C HIS A 70 -9.69 2.63 -4.83
N ARG A 71 -10.16 3.02 -3.65
CA ARG A 71 -11.11 4.14 -3.51
C ARG A 71 -10.48 5.49 -3.84
N ILE A 72 -9.21 5.72 -3.51
CA ILE A 72 -8.47 6.92 -3.93
C ILE A 72 -8.35 6.96 -5.46
N LEU A 73 -7.98 5.83 -6.07
CA LEU A 73 -7.85 5.70 -7.52
C LEU A 73 -9.20 5.89 -8.23
N ASP A 74 -10.28 5.35 -7.68
CA ASP A 74 -11.63 5.48 -8.25
C ASP A 74 -12.16 6.92 -8.20
N ARG A 75 -11.89 7.66 -7.10
CA ARG A 75 -12.18 9.10 -7.03
C ARG A 75 -11.42 9.89 -8.10
N ALA A 76 -10.14 9.61 -8.27
CA ALA A 76 -9.32 10.26 -9.29
C ALA A 76 -9.80 9.96 -10.71
N ARG A 77 -10.18 8.71 -10.99
CA ARG A 77 -10.81 8.32 -12.26
C ARG A 77 -12.12 9.07 -12.51
N THR A 78 -12.96 9.20 -11.49
CA THR A 78 -14.22 9.97 -11.58
C THR A 78 -13.98 11.45 -11.89
N ARG A 79 -12.86 12.02 -11.41
CA ARG A 79 -12.43 13.39 -11.72
C ARG A 79 -11.76 13.55 -13.09
N GLY A 80 -11.49 12.45 -13.80
CA GLY A 80 -10.77 12.46 -15.08
C GLY A 80 -9.24 12.60 -14.95
N GLU A 81 -8.68 12.37 -13.76
CA GLU A 81 -7.22 12.35 -13.54
C GLU A 81 -6.58 11.02 -13.98
N LEU A 82 -7.40 10.00 -14.26
CA LEU A 82 -6.99 8.72 -14.85
C LEU A 82 -7.84 8.44 -16.10
N PRO A 83 -7.30 7.69 -17.08
CA PRO A 83 -8.11 7.13 -18.16
C PRO A 83 -9.32 6.35 -17.62
N ALA A 84 -10.44 6.41 -18.34
CA ALA A 84 -11.67 5.72 -17.94
C ALA A 84 -11.49 4.19 -17.87
N ASP A 85 -10.59 3.65 -18.69
CA ASP A 85 -10.19 2.25 -18.79
C ASP A 85 -8.93 1.91 -17.97
N ALA A 86 -8.46 2.82 -17.10
CA ALA A 86 -7.31 2.55 -16.25
C ALA A 86 -7.53 1.30 -15.37
N ASP A 87 -6.55 0.39 -15.40
CA ASP A 87 -6.54 -0.82 -14.58
C ASP A 87 -6.16 -0.48 -13.13
N LEU A 88 -7.18 -0.24 -12.29
CA LEU A 88 -7.00 0.17 -10.90
C LEU A 88 -6.40 -0.96 -10.04
N GLU A 89 -6.65 -2.22 -10.40
CA GLU A 89 -6.06 -3.37 -9.72
C GLU A 89 -4.56 -3.46 -10.00
N LEU A 90 -4.14 -3.26 -11.25
CA LEU A 90 -2.73 -3.23 -11.61
C LEU A 90 -1.99 -2.03 -11.00
N LEU A 91 -2.62 -0.85 -10.92
CA LEU A 91 -2.03 0.30 -10.22
C LEU A 91 -1.84 0.01 -8.72
N THR A 92 -2.81 -0.70 -8.12
CA THR A 92 -2.74 -1.17 -6.74
C THR A 92 -1.61 -2.19 -6.56
N ASP A 93 -1.47 -3.14 -7.49
CA ASP A 93 -0.41 -4.16 -7.50
C ASP A 93 0.98 -3.55 -7.63
N GLN A 94 1.15 -2.50 -8.45
CA GLN A 94 2.43 -1.81 -8.57
C GLN A 94 2.89 -1.21 -7.24
N ILE A 95 1.98 -0.60 -6.49
CA ILE A 95 2.29 0.02 -5.19
C ILE A 95 2.66 -1.05 -4.15
N TYR A 96 1.81 -2.06 -3.97
CA TYR A 96 2.06 -3.10 -2.97
C TYR A 96 3.16 -4.08 -3.39
N GLY A 97 3.39 -4.26 -4.69
CA GLY A 97 4.49 -5.05 -5.23
C GLY A 97 5.84 -4.43 -4.86
N VAL A 98 6.00 -3.11 -5.01
CA VAL A 98 7.21 -2.41 -4.55
C VAL A 98 7.37 -2.54 -3.03
N LEU A 99 6.30 -2.39 -2.26
CA LEU A 99 6.32 -2.57 -0.81
C LEU A 99 6.86 -3.95 -0.44
N TRP A 100 6.25 -5.02 -0.96
CA TRP A 100 6.61 -6.39 -0.62
C TRP A 100 7.99 -6.80 -1.14
N TYR A 101 8.32 -6.42 -2.38
CA TYR A 101 9.63 -6.72 -2.96
C TYR A 101 10.76 -6.10 -2.12
N ARG A 102 10.60 -4.83 -1.70
CA ARG A 102 11.59 -4.17 -0.86
C ARG A 102 11.59 -4.65 0.58
N LEU A 103 10.43 -5.00 1.13
CA LEU A 103 10.31 -5.49 2.50
C LEU A 103 10.93 -6.89 2.67
N ALA A 104 10.65 -7.79 1.73
CA ALA A 104 10.97 -9.21 1.84
C ALA A 104 12.25 -9.61 1.10
N VAL A 105 12.48 -9.05 -0.11
CA VAL A 105 13.56 -9.50 -1.00
C VAL A 105 14.78 -8.60 -0.87
N THR A 106 14.70 -7.34 -1.31
CA THR A 106 15.90 -6.49 -1.44
C THR A 106 16.29 -5.78 -0.15
N ARG A 107 15.36 -5.66 0.81
CA ARG A 107 15.55 -4.94 2.09
C ARG A 107 16.02 -3.50 1.91
N THR A 108 15.61 -2.87 0.82
CA THR A 108 15.92 -1.46 0.51
C THR A 108 14.89 -0.51 1.15
N PRO A 109 15.22 0.79 1.32
CA PRO A 109 14.34 1.74 2.01
C PRO A 109 12.90 1.81 1.47
N LEU A 110 11.96 1.93 2.41
CA LEU A 110 10.55 2.24 2.23
C LEU A 110 10.27 3.53 2.99
N ASP A 111 10.58 4.67 2.36
CA ASP A 111 10.51 6.01 2.93
C ASP A 111 9.70 6.95 2.03
N ALA A 112 9.45 8.18 2.52
CA ALA A 112 8.73 9.21 1.76
C ALA A 112 9.38 9.52 0.41
N LYS A 113 10.72 9.47 0.34
CA LYS A 113 11.47 9.68 -0.91
C LYS A 113 11.17 8.59 -1.93
N THR A 114 11.10 7.33 -1.50
CA THR A 114 10.73 6.21 -2.35
C THR A 114 9.27 6.29 -2.77
N ALA A 115 8.36 6.64 -1.85
CA ALA A 115 6.94 6.83 -2.15
C ALA A 115 6.74 7.88 -3.26
N ALA A 116 7.34 9.06 -3.12
CA ALA A 116 7.26 10.12 -4.12
C ALA A 116 7.82 9.69 -5.49
N ARG A 117 8.96 8.97 -5.51
CA ARG A 117 9.55 8.45 -6.75
C ARG A 117 8.66 7.40 -7.43
N LEU A 118 8.04 6.51 -6.65
CA LEU A 118 7.12 5.50 -7.17
C LEU A 118 5.89 6.17 -7.81
N VAL A 119 5.22 7.06 -7.08
CA VAL A 119 4.07 7.80 -7.59
C VAL A 119 4.46 8.62 -8.83
N HIS A 120 5.66 9.22 -8.85
CA HIS A 120 6.17 9.91 -10.03
C HIS A 120 6.31 9.00 -11.26
N SER A 121 6.77 7.76 -11.08
CA SER A 121 6.98 6.82 -12.18
C SER A 121 5.70 6.28 -12.83
N MET A 122 4.53 6.47 -12.21
CA MET A 122 3.26 5.91 -12.69
C MET A 122 2.58 6.76 -13.79
N GLY A 123 3.12 7.94 -14.13
CA GLY A 123 2.83 8.61 -15.40
C GLY A 123 1.50 9.38 -15.54
N PHE A 124 0.76 9.60 -14.45
CA PHE A 124 -0.42 10.49 -14.39
C PHE A 124 -0.08 11.86 -13.82
#